data_AF-A0AAN8JBU5-F1
#
_entry.id   AF-A0AAN8JBU5-F1
#
_cell.length_a   1.000
_cell.length_b   1.000
_cell.length_c   1.000
_cell.angle_alpha   90.00
_cell.angle_beta   90.00
_cell.angle_gamma   90.00
#
_symmetry.space_group_name_H-M   'P 1'
#
loop_
_entity.id
_entity.type
_entity.pdbx_description
1 polymer ?
#
loop_
_entity_poly.entity_id
_entity_poly.type
_entity_poly.pdbx_seq_one_letter_code
_entity_poly.pdbx_strand_id
1 'polypeptide(L)'
;MATIAPINTPKFNWETSDRETEWRRFKLICNVLFRGPLKDEDDDVKCGFLINWMGPDGAEVYSTWQLTNEEKSDVNIHFEKFEAHLKPQTNFRLARFRFRHMKQGKDQSIGAFVAELKLIIKECQY
;
A
#
# COMPACT_ATOMS: atom_id res chain seq x y z
N MET A 1 -29.12 -22.32 7.93
CA MET A 1 -28.54 -21.08 7.39
C MET A 1 -27.40 -20.71 8.31
N ALA A 2 -26.15 -20.75 7.85
CA ALA A 2 -25.01 -20.39 8.67
C ALA A 2 -25.06 -18.87 8.92
N THR A 3 -25.31 -18.48 10.18
CA THR A 3 -25.17 -17.10 10.64
C THR A 3 -23.69 -16.71 10.53
N ILE A 4 -23.38 -15.91 9.51
CA ILE A 4 -22.07 -15.28 9.36
C ILE A 4 -21.92 -14.32 10.53
N ALA A 5 -21.03 -14.63 11.48
CA ALA A 5 -20.65 -13.70 12.53
C ALA A 5 -20.21 -12.37 11.88
N PRO A 6 -20.43 -11.20 12.50
CA PRO A 6 -20.06 -9.92 11.91
C PRO A 6 -18.55 -9.89 11.68
N ILE A 7 -18.14 -10.15 10.44
CA ILE A 7 -16.76 -10.03 10.00
C ILE A 7 -16.44 -8.54 10.11
N ASN A 8 -15.43 -8.20 10.93
CA ASN A 8 -14.94 -6.83 10.98
C ASN A 8 -14.47 -6.44 9.58
N THR A 9 -15.17 -5.50 8.95
CA THR A 9 -14.90 -5.11 7.56
C THR A 9 -13.65 -4.24 7.52
N PRO A 10 -12.61 -4.63 6.74
CA PRO A 10 -11.46 -3.78 6.52
C PRO A 10 -11.92 -2.45 5.93
N LYS A 11 -11.28 -1.36 6.35
CA LYS A 11 -11.46 -0.04 5.75
C LYS A 11 -10.08 0.58 5.61
N PHE A 12 -9.76 1.05 4.41
CA PHE A 12 -8.52 1.77 4.17
C PHE A 12 -8.70 3.24 4.55
N ASN A 13 -7.80 3.79 5.36
CA ASN A 13 -7.81 5.21 5.72
C ASN A 13 -6.98 6.04 4.73
N TRP A 14 -7.65 6.75 3.82
CA TRP A 14 -7.00 7.61 2.82
C TRP A 14 -6.40 8.92 3.36
N GLU A 15 -6.86 9.36 4.54
CA GLU A 15 -6.47 10.63 5.17
C GLU A 15 -5.15 10.53 5.95
N THR A 16 -4.62 9.33 6.14
CA THR A 16 -3.34 9.13 6.83
C THR A 16 -2.16 9.76 6.09
N SER A 17 -1.20 10.30 6.85
CA SER A 17 0.05 10.84 6.31
C SER A 17 1.02 9.74 5.86
N ASP A 18 0.92 8.53 6.42
CA ASP A 18 1.73 7.36 6.06
C ASP A 18 0.86 6.28 5.40
N ARG A 19 0.57 6.49 4.12
CA ARG A 19 -0.27 5.58 3.31
C ARG A 19 0.37 4.23 3.07
N GLU A 20 1.71 4.14 3.10
CA GLU A 20 2.41 2.88 2.90
C GLU A 20 2.25 1.94 4.10
N THR A 21 2.41 2.46 5.32
CA THR A 21 2.19 1.68 6.54
C THR A 21 0.72 1.26 6.67
N GLU A 22 -0.22 2.17 6.38
CA GLU A 22 -1.64 1.85 6.38
C GLU A 22 -1.99 0.78 5.34
N TRP A 23 -1.39 0.85 4.14
CA TRP A 23 -1.58 -0.16 3.10
C TRP A 23 -1.12 -1.54 3.55
N ARG A 24 0.06 -1.64 4.18
CA ARG A 24 0.56 -2.92 4.71
C ARG A 24 -0.39 -3.51 5.75
N ARG A 25 -0.91 -2.68 6.66
CA ARG A 25 -1.90 -3.09 7.67
C ARG A 25 -3.18 -3.58 7.00
N PHE A 26 -3.73 -2.79 6.07
CA PHE A 26 -4.96 -3.11 5.36
C PHE A 26 -4.83 -4.41 4.55
N LYS A 27 -3.75 -4.55 3.76
CA LYS A 27 -3.42 -5.74 2.98
C LYS A 27 -3.30 -6.99 3.86
N LEU A 28 -2.69 -6.87 5.05
CA LEU A 28 -2.61 -7.97 6.01
C LEU A 28 -4.00 -8.44 6.45
N ILE A 29 -4.89 -7.52 6.84
CA ILE A 29 -6.24 -7.85 7.28
C ILE A 29 -7.04 -8.50 6.14
N CYS A 30 -6.96 -7.96 4.92
CA CYS A 30 -7.63 -8.55 3.76
C CYS A 30 -7.16 -9.98 3.51
N ASN A 31 -5.84 -10.23 3.55
CA ASN A 31 -5.28 -11.57 3.40
C ASN A 31 -5.74 -12.54 4.49
N VAL A 32 -5.89 -12.08 5.73
CA VAL A 32 -6.46 -12.90 6.82
C VAL A 32 -7.90 -13.28 6.51
N LEU A 33 -8.71 -12.35 5.98
CA LEU A 33 -10.09 -12.64 5.60
C LEU A 33 -10.19 -13.60 4.42
N PHE A 34 -9.39 -13.39 3.36
CA PHE A 34 -9.34 -14.24 2.17
C PHE A 34 -8.75 -15.62 2.43
N ARG A 35 -8.01 -15.82 3.54
CA ARG A 35 -7.56 -17.15 3.97
C ARG A 35 -8.48 -17.82 4.98
N GLY A 36 -9.35 -17.03 5.63
CA GLY A 36 -10.25 -17.48 6.68
C GLY A 36 -11.70 -17.49 6.20
N PRO A 37 -12.55 -16.55 6.66
CA PRO A 37 -13.99 -16.55 6.36
C PRO A 37 -14.34 -16.51 4.87
N LEU A 38 -13.49 -15.94 4.02
CA LEU A 38 -13.73 -15.76 2.58
C LEU A 38 -12.84 -16.65 1.71
N LYS A 39 -12.30 -17.74 2.28
CA LYS A 39 -11.37 -18.62 1.56
C LYS A 39 -11.99 -19.31 0.35
N ASP A 40 -13.28 -19.65 0.45
CA ASP A 40 -14.02 -20.42 -0.55
C ASP A 40 -14.67 -19.51 -1.62
N GLU A 41 -14.52 -18.19 -1.49
CA GLU A 41 -15.00 -17.22 -2.48
C GLU A 41 -14.06 -17.17 -3.70
N ASP A 42 -14.64 -16.96 -4.87
CA ASP A 42 -13.87 -16.76 -6.10
C ASP A 42 -13.05 -15.47 -6.07
N ASP A 43 -11.95 -15.43 -6.81
CA ASP A 43 -11.05 -14.27 -6.82
C ASP A 43 -11.72 -13.00 -7.37
N ASP A 44 -12.65 -13.13 -8.32
CA ASP A 44 -13.48 -12.01 -8.79
C ASP A 44 -14.34 -11.41 -7.67
N VAL A 45 -14.93 -12.25 -6.82
CA VAL A 45 -15.70 -11.82 -5.64
C VAL A 45 -14.77 -11.13 -4.62
N LYS A 46 -13.57 -11.68 -4.41
CA LYS A 46 -12.54 -11.05 -3.55
C LYS A 46 -12.07 -9.70 -4.08
N CYS A 47 -11.95 -9.52 -5.40
CA CYS A 47 -11.69 -8.22 -6.04
C CYS A 47 -12.80 -7.22 -5.69
N GLY A 48 -14.07 -7.64 -5.79
CA GLY A 48 -15.21 -6.82 -5.39
C GLY A 48 -15.17 -6.39 -3.92
N PHE A 49 -14.85 -7.33 -3.01
CA PHE A 49 -14.66 -7.00 -1.59
C PHE A 49 -13.53 -5.99 -1.37
N LEU A 50 -12.38 -6.18 -2.03
CA LEU A 50 -11.23 -5.29 -1.92
C LEU A 50 -11.60 -3.86 -2.34
N ILE A 51 -12.23 -3.67 -3.50
CA ILE A 51 -12.64 -2.35 -3.98
C ILE A 51 -13.64 -1.71 -3.01
N ASN A 52 -14.62 -2.48 -2.52
CA ASN A 52 -15.59 -2.00 -1.54
C ASN A 52 -14.94 -1.55 -0.23
N TRP A 53 -13.93 -2.28 0.26
CA TRP A 53 -13.20 -1.93 1.49
C TRP A 53 -12.22 -0.76 1.32
N MET A 54 -11.76 -0.52 0.09
CA MET A 54 -11.02 0.69 -0.25
C MET A 54 -11.92 1.94 -0.30
N GLY A 55 -13.24 1.77 -0.42
CA GLY A 55 -14.20 2.88 -0.41
C GLY A 55 -14.18 3.75 -1.68
N PRO A 56 -14.81 4.94 -1.64
CA PRO A 56 -15.00 5.80 -2.82
C PRO A 56 -13.70 6.18 -3.53
N ASP A 57 -12.68 6.62 -2.79
CA ASP A 57 -11.38 6.98 -3.38
C ASP A 57 -10.72 5.76 -4.04
N GLY A 58 -10.88 4.57 -3.47
CA GLY A 58 -10.40 3.32 -4.06
C GLY A 58 -11.10 2.95 -5.36
N ALA A 59 -12.42 3.17 -5.42
CA ALA A 59 -13.20 2.97 -6.63
C ALA A 59 -12.80 3.97 -7.74
N GLU A 60 -12.49 5.22 -7.37
CA GLU A 60 -11.97 6.20 -8.31
C GLU A 60 -10.61 5.76 -8.87
N VAL A 61 -9.68 5.34 -8.01
CA VAL A 61 -8.38 4.79 -8.45
C VAL A 61 -8.57 3.59 -9.36
N TYR A 62 -9.43 2.64 -9.00
CA TYR A 62 -9.75 1.47 -9.82
C TYR A 62 -10.28 1.85 -11.21
N SER A 63 -11.14 2.88 -11.29
CA SER A 63 -11.73 3.35 -12.56
C SER A 63 -10.68 3.85 -13.57
N THR A 64 -9.49 4.23 -13.10
CA THR A 64 -8.39 4.67 -13.97
C THR A 64 -7.62 3.52 -14.61
N TRP A 65 -7.81 2.28 -14.15
CA TRP A 65 -7.05 1.14 -14.61
C TRP A 65 -7.60 0.57 -15.92
N GLN A 66 -6.70 0.31 -16.87
CA GLN A 66 -7.00 -0.46 -18.07
C GLN A 66 -6.54 -1.90 -17.83
N LEU A 67 -7.46 -2.73 -17.35
CA LEU A 67 -7.24 -4.15 -17.07
C LEU A 67 -7.97 -5.03 -18.10
N THR A 68 -7.35 -6.13 -18.49
CA THR A 68 -8.02 -7.21 -19.23
C THR A 68 -9.04 -7.95 -18.36
N ASN A 69 -9.88 -8.80 -18.96
CA ASN A 69 -10.87 -9.56 -18.21
C ASN A 69 -10.22 -10.58 -17.24
N GLU A 70 -9.09 -11.14 -17.64
CA GLU A 70 -8.30 -12.04 -16.79
C GLU A 70 -7.73 -11.28 -15.59
N GLU A 71 -7.16 -10.09 -15.82
CA GLU A 71 -6.58 -9.26 -14.76
C GLU A 71 -7.63 -8.73 -13.77
N LYS A 72 -8.86 -8.48 -14.24
CA LYS A 72 -9.99 -8.08 -13.38
C LYS A 72 -10.38 -9.16 -12.38
N SER A 73 -10.13 -10.42 -12.72
CA SER A 73 -10.49 -11.56 -11.87
C SER A 73 -9.33 -12.02 -10.97
N ASP A 74 -8.18 -11.33 -10.99
CA ASP A 74 -7.01 -11.66 -10.17
C ASP A 74 -6.82 -10.65 -9.03
N VAL A 75 -7.09 -11.10 -7.80
CA VAL A 75 -6.98 -10.28 -6.59
C VAL A 75 -5.54 -9.81 -6.32
N ASN A 76 -4.52 -10.57 -6.74
CA ASN A 76 -3.13 -10.19 -6.56
C ASN A 76 -2.76 -8.99 -7.42
N ILE A 77 -3.25 -8.94 -8.66
CA ILE A 77 -3.03 -7.80 -9.58
C ILE A 77 -3.64 -6.53 -8.98
N HIS A 78 -4.80 -6.63 -8.33
CA HIS A 78 -5.42 -5.49 -7.65
C HIS A 78 -4.56 -5.00 -6.48
N PHE A 79 -4.04 -5.92 -5.65
CA PHE A 79 -3.11 -5.56 -4.59
C PHE A 79 -1.86 -4.87 -5.15
N GLU A 80 -1.27 -5.37 -6.23
CA GLU A 80 -0.08 -4.78 -6.84
C GLU A 80 -0.34 -3.38 -7.40
N LYS A 81 -1.47 -3.18 -8.09
CA LYS A 81 -1.86 -1.88 -8.65
C LYS A 81 -2.13 -0.85 -7.56
N PHE A 82 -2.83 -1.22 -6.50
CA PHE A 82 -3.03 -0.32 -5.34
C PHE A 82 -1.72 -0.03 -4.63
N GLU A 83 -0.87 -1.04 -4.42
CA GLU A 83 0.45 -0.85 -3.80
C GLU A 83 1.32 0.11 -4.62
N ALA A 84 1.32 -0.02 -5.95
CA ALA A 84 2.02 0.90 -6.85
C ALA A 84 1.46 2.33 -6.80
N HIS A 85 0.14 2.48 -6.67
CA HIS A 85 -0.51 3.79 -6.55
C HIS A 85 -0.23 4.47 -5.20
N LEU A 86 -0.24 3.70 -4.11
CA LEU A 86 -0.05 4.19 -2.74
C LEU A 86 1.42 4.37 -2.38
N LYS A 87 2.34 3.72 -3.11
CA LYS A 87 3.77 3.91 -2.92
C LYS A 87 4.09 5.39 -3.13
N PRO A 88 4.82 6.04 -2.19
CA PRO A 88 5.30 7.39 -2.40
C PRO A 88 6.03 7.42 -3.74
N GLN A 89 5.66 8.34 -4.63
CA GLN A 89 6.47 8.60 -5.82
C GLN A 89 7.78 9.23 -5.36
N THR A 90 8.73 8.39 -4.98
CA THR A 90 10.08 8.80 -4.64
C THR A 90 10.71 9.33 -5.90
N ASN A 91 10.81 10.66 -6.01
CA ASN A 91 11.58 11.26 -7.07
C ASN A 91 13.06 11.04 -6.74
N PHE A 92 13.66 10.01 -7.31
CA PHE A 92 15.05 9.66 -7.07
C PHE A 92 15.99 10.85 -7.33
N ARG A 93 15.64 11.78 -8.22
CA ARG A 93 16.42 13.01 -8.46
C ARG A 93 16.36 13.94 -7.26
N LEU A 94 15.19 14.10 -6.65
CA LEU A 94 15.01 14.86 -5.43
C LEU A 94 15.71 14.19 -4.24
N ALA A 95 15.63 12.86 -4.13
CA ALA A 95 16.34 12.10 -3.10
C ALA A 95 17.86 12.27 -3.24
N ARG A 96 18.41 12.14 -4.46
CA ARG A 96 19.82 12.41 -4.76
C ARG A 96 20.21 13.84 -4.45
N PHE A 97 19.36 14.80 -4.79
CA PHE A 97 19.57 16.21 -4.47
C PHE A 97 19.65 16.39 -2.95
N ARG A 98 18.68 15.88 -2.18
CA ARG A 98 18.68 15.93 -0.72
C ARG A 98 19.93 15.28 -0.13
N PHE A 99 20.25 14.05 -0.54
CA PHE A 99 21.45 13.32 -0.09
C PHE A 99 22.73 14.14 -0.25
N ARG A 100 22.94 14.74 -1.43
CA ARG A 100 24.12 15.57 -1.71
C ARG A 100 24.21 16.84 -0.85
N HIS A 101 23.07 17.33 -0.34
CA HIS A 101 23.00 18.54 0.47
C HIS A 101 22.88 18.26 1.98
N MET A 102 22.80 16.99 2.39
CA MET A 102 22.78 16.63 3.81
C MET A 102 24.11 17.00 4.48
N LYS A 103 24.02 17.63 5.65
CA LYS A 103 25.14 17.96 6.52
C LYS A 103 24.78 17.52 7.94
N GLN A 104 25.74 16.96 8.65
CA GLN A 104 25.55 16.60 10.06
C GLN A 104 25.19 17.85 10.85
N GLY A 105 24.11 17.78 11.63
CA GLY A 105 23.71 18.86 12.54
C GLY A 105 24.73 19.07 13.65
N LYS A 106 24.79 20.29 14.22
CA LYS A 106 25.76 20.64 15.28
C LYS A 106 25.68 19.71 16.51
N ASP A 107 24.47 19.27 16.85
CA ASP A 107 24.19 18.43 18.01
C ASP A 107 23.79 16.99 17.64
N GLN A 108 23.93 16.62 16.35
CA GLN A 108 23.57 15.30 15.86
C GLN A 108 24.75 14.34 16.03
N SER A 109 24.52 13.17 16.63
CA SER A 109 25.55 12.13 16.68
C SER A 109 25.88 11.58 15.29
N ILE A 110 27.11 11.11 15.10
CA ILE A 110 27.53 10.48 13.84
C ILE A 110 26.64 9.27 13.52
N GLY A 111 26.27 8.48 14.54
CA GLY A 111 25.41 7.32 14.37
C GLY A 111 24.02 7.70 13.82
N ALA A 112 23.41 8.75 14.36
CA ALA A 112 22.12 9.26 13.87
C ALA A 112 22.25 9.80 12.43
N PHE A 113 23.31 10.56 12.14
CA PHE A 113 23.54 11.09 10.80
C PHE A 113 23.75 9.99 9.75
N VAL A 114 24.55 8.96 10.07
CA VAL A 114 24.75 7.80 9.19
C VAL A 114 23.46 7.02 8.99
N ALA A 115 22.61 6.91 10.01
CA ALA A 115 21.30 6.26 9.88
C ALA A 115 20.39 7.02 8.90
N GLU A 116 20.34 8.34 8.97
CA GLU A 116 19.57 9.18 8.03
C GLU A 116 20.11 9.07 6.60
N LEU A 117 21.44 9.12 6.42
CA LEU A 117 22.06 8.91 5.10
C LEU A 117 21.68 7.55 4.51
N LYS A 118 21.67 6.50 5.34
CA LYS A 118 21.26 5.13 4.94
C LYS A 118 19.78 5.01 4.61
N LEU A 119 18.91 5.88 5.14
CA LEU A 119 17.50 5.91 4.76
C LEU A 119 17.35 6.56 3.38
N ILE A 120 17.91 7.75 3.20
CA ILE A 120 17.76 8.51 1.94
C ILE A 120 18.43 7.79 0.77
N ILE A 121 19.55 7.09 0.97
CA ILE A 121 20.26 6.41 -0.12
C ILE A 121 19.42 5.30 -0.75
N LYS A 122 18.49 4.69 0.01
CA LYS A 122 17.55 3.68 -0.51
C LYS A 122 16.58 4.27 -1.53
N GLU A 123 16.30 5.57 -1.45
CA GLU A 123 15.43 6.30 -2.38
C GLU A 123 16.20 6.85 -3.60
N CYS A 124 17.54 6.87 -3.53
CA CYS A 124 18.40 7.46 -4.58
C CYS A 124 18.59 6.56 -5.82
N GLN A 125 18.24 5.27 -5.77
CA GLN A 125 18.45 4.29 -6.84
C GLN A 125 19.88 4.37 -7.43
N TYR A 126 20.90 4.21 -6.57
CA TYR A 126 22.31 4.14 -7.00
C TYR A 126 22.71 2.75 -7.46
#